data_AF-A0A0A1VEL2-F1
#
_entry.id   AF-A0A0A1VEL2-F1
#
_cell.length_a   1.000
_cell.length_b   1.000
_cell.length_c   1.000
_cell.angle_alpha   90.00
_cell.angle_beta   90.00
_cell.angle_gamma   90.00
#
_symmetry.space_group_name_H-M   'P 1'
#
loop_
_entity.id
_entity.type
_entity.pdbx_description
1 polymer ?
#
loop_
_entity_poly.entity_id
_entity_poly.type
_entity_poly.pdbx_seq_one_letter_code
_entity_poly.pdbx_strand_id
1 'polypeptide(L)'
;MDPDEDSTSPGRSGRSRGLGWRRLGEEPDYRFTLANERTFLAWIRTALAVLAAGVLLEQFAAKLQPPLAVTAIAASLCVTAAALCALAYGRWRANEEAMRHKRPLPHSRTLSLLAIAIPVACLALILLIVGLRAGLLA
;
A
#
# COMPACT_ATOMS: atom_id res chain seq x y z
N MET A 1 -39.63 -13.76 53.02
CA MET A 1 -38.45 -12.87 52.89
C MET A 1 -37.74 -13.34 51.64
N ASP A 2 -37.77 -12.48 50.64
CA ASP A 2 -37.87 -12.80 49.21
C ASP A 2 -36.71 -13.62 48.59
N PRO A 3 -37.04 -14.51 47.62
CA PRO A 3 -36.12 -14.89 46.55
C PRO A 3 -36.01 -13.72 45.54
N ASP A 4 -34.99 -13.71 44.68
CA ASP A 4 -34.76 -12.71 43.60
C ASP A 4 -33.82 -11.54 43.94
N GLU A 5 -32.51 -11.80 43.96
CA GLU A 5 -31.54 -10.86 43.37
C GLU A 5 -30.60 -11.61 42.43
N ASP A 6 -31.21 -12.17 41.39
CA ASP A 6 -30.58 -12.30 40.08
C ASP A 6 -30.28 -10.89 39.56
N SER A 7 -29.09 -10.40 39.88
CA SER A 7 -28.48 -9.26 39.19
C SER A 7 -27.37 -9.75 38.25
N THR A 8 -27.65 -10.81 37.47
CA THR A 8 -26.94 -11.01 36.21
C THR A 8 -27.30 -9.88 35.25
N SER A 9 -26.59 -8.76 35.38
CA SER A 9 -26.53 -7.77 34.31
C SER A 9 -25.78 -8.42 33.14
N PRO A 10 -26.41 -8.66 31.97
CA PRO A 10 -25.68 -9.14 30.81
C PRO A 10 -24.89 -7.95 30.26
N GLY A 11 -23.65 -7.83 30.74
CA GLY A 11 -22.68 -6.86 30.26
C GLY A 11 -22.58 -6.98 28.75
N ARG A 12 -23.14 -5.96 28.06
CA ARG A 12 -23.26 -5.84 26.61
C ARG A 12 -22.02 -6.40 25.91
N SER A 13 -22.19 -7.55 25.28
CA SER A 13 -21.28 -8.11 24.28
C SER A 13 -21.32 -7.24 23.02
N GLY A 14 -20.70 -6.06 23.12
CA GLY A 14 -20.51 -5.12 22.02
C GLY A 14 -19.52 -5.70 21.03
N ARG A 15 -20.06 -6.30 19.97
CA ARG A 15 -19.42 -6.74 18.73
C ARG A 15 -18.17 -5.93 18.35
N SER A 16 -16.98 -6.39 18.73
CA SER A 16 -15.73 -5.94 18.11
C SER A 16 -15.34 -6.90 16.99
N ARG A 17 -16.14 -6.94 15.92
CA ARG A 17 -15.90 -7.76 14.71
C ARG A 17 -14.82 -7.18 13.76
N GLY A 18 -13.90 -6.36 14.25
CA GLY A 18 -12.97 -5.60 13.39
C GLY A 18 -11.56 -6.19 13.20
N LEU A 19 -11.02 -6.95 14.15
CA LEU A 19 -9.57 -7.24 14.17
C LEU A 19 -9.23 -8.63 14.72
N GLY A 20 -10.00 -9.66 14.37
CA GLY A 20 -9.77 -11.04 14.87
C GLY A 20 -8.32 -11.50 14.70
N TRP A 21 -7.71 -11.18 13.55
CA TRP A 21 -6.33 -11.54 13.23
C TRP A 21 -5.27 -10.83 14.10
N ARG A 22 -5.55 -9.63 14.64
CA ARG A 22 -4.65 -8.93 15.57
C ARG A 22 -4.80 -9.40 17.03
N ARG A 23 -5.71 -10.31 17.32
CA ARG A 23 -5.88 -10.93 18.65
C ARG A 23 -5.42 -12.38 18.69
N LEU A 24 -5.00 -12.94 17.55
CA LEU A 24 -4.46 -14.28 17.43
C LEU A 24 -2.92 -14.21 17.55
N GLY A 25 -2.35 -14.94 18.52
CA GLY A 25 -0.90 -14.97 18.80
C GLY A 25 -0.47 -14.10 19.98
N GLU A 26 0.79 -14.23 20.40
CA GLU A 26 1.38 -13.36 21.42
C GLU A 26 1.58 -11.94 20.86
N GLU A 27 1.41 -10.94 21.72
CA GLU A 27 1.68 -9.55 21.36
C GLU A 27 3.17 -9.38 21.03
N PRO A 28 3.53 -8.91 19.82
CA PRO A 28 4.92 -8.67 19.45
C PRO A 28 5.55 -7.60 20.35
N ASP A 29 6.85 -7.74 20.64
CA ASP A 29 7.63 -6.68 21.29
C ASP A 29 7.47 -5.35 20.52
N TYR A 30 7.01 -4.32 21.22
CA TYR A 30 6.65 -3.01 20.71
C TYR A 30 7.77 -2.38 19.85
N ARG A 31 9.04 -2.66 20.16
CA ARG A 31 10.19 -2.21 19.37
C ARG A 31 10.12 -2.65 17.90
N PHE A 32 9.74 -3.89 17.64
CA PHE A 32 9.67 -4.43 16.27
C PHE A 32 8.44 -3.88 15.53
N THR A 33 7.33 -3.70 16.25
CA THR A 33 6.14 -3.03 15.73
C THR A 33 6.47 -1.59 15.29
N LEU A 34 7.15 -0.81 16.13
CA LEU A 34 7.57 0.56 15.82
C LEU A 34 8.52 0.63 14.60
N ALA A 35 9.41 -0.36 14.44
CA ALA A 35 10.28 -0.44 13.25
C ALA A 35 9.48 -0.73 11.97
N ASN A 36 8.50 -1.63 12.04
CA ASN A 36 7.62 -1.97 10.92
C ASN A 36 6.75 -0.76 10.51
N GLU A 37 6.21 -0.03 11.48
CA GLU A 37 5.45 1.20 11.26
C GLU A 37 6.28 2.28 10.57
N ARG A 38 7.51 2.55 11.02
CA ARG A 38 8.40 3.52 10.37
C ARG A 38 8.66 3.17 8.91
N THR A 39 8.83 1.89 8.62
CA THR A 39 9.06 1.42 7.26
C THR A 39 7.80 1.53 6.40
N PHE A 40 6.63 1.24 6.98
CA PHE A 40 5.34 1.46 6.33
C PHE A 40 5.12 2.94 5.99
N LEU A 41 5.33 3.84 6.95
CA LEU A 41 5.18 5.29 6.75
C LEU A 41 6.18 5.83 5.72
N ALA A 42 7.41 5.30 5.70
CA ALA A 42 8.37 5.65 4.66
C ALA A 42 7.87 5.27 3.25
N TRP A 43 7.18 4.15 3.12
CA TRP A 43 6.61 3.70 1.84
C TRP A 43 5.35 4.47 1.44
N ILE A 44 4.50 4.84 2.41
CA ILE A 44 3.37 5.72 2.14
C ILE A 44 3.86 7.09 1.64
N ARG A 45 4.93 7.62 2.24
CA ARG A 45 5.54 8.88 1.80
C ARG A 45 6.03 8.81 0.35
N THR A 46 6.69 7.73 -0.06
CA THR A 46 7.12 7.60 -1.47
C THR A 46 5.92 7.45 -2.40
N ALA A 47 4.89 6.68 -2.01
CA ALA A 47 3.66 6.55 -2.79
C ALA A 47 2.97 7.91 -2.99
N LEU A 48 2.85 8.72 -1.94
CA LEU A 48 2.27 10.05 -2.00
C LEU A 48 3.09 11.00 -2.87
N ALA A 49 4.42 10.95 -2.79
CA ALA A 49 5.28 11.76 -3.65
C ALA A 49 5.10 11.41 -5.14
N VAL A 50 5.02 10.13 -5.46
CA VAL A 50 4.78 9.65 -6.83
C VAL A 50 3.38 10.05 -7.31
N LEU A 51 2.37 9.92 -6.47
CA LEU A 51 1.01 10.35 -6.78
C LEU A 51 0.95 11.85 -7.06
N ALA A 52 1.55 12.66 -6.19
CA ALA A 52 1.61 14.12 -6.35
C ALA A 52 2.33 14.52 -7.64
N ALA A 53 3.42 13.83 -7.98
CA ALA A 53 4.13 14.04 -9.25
C ALA A 53 3.24 13.70 -10.46
N GLY A 54 2.50 12.59 -10.41
CA GLY A 54 1.55 12.20 -11.46
C GLY A 54 0.42 13.23 -11.65
N VAL A 55 -0.19 13.68 -10.56
CA VAL A 55 -1.24 14.72 -10.59
C VAL A 55 -0.70 16.05 -11.09
N LEU A 56 0.49 16.45 -10.66
CA LEU A 56 1.14 17.67 -11.15
C LEU A 56 1.39 17.57 -12.66
N LEU A 57 1.91 16.43 -13.12
CA LEU A 57 2.19 16.21 -14.53
C LEU A 57 0.91 16.25 -15.40
N GLU A 58 -0.20 15.71 -14.90
CA GLU A 58 -1.51 15.80 -15.55
C GLU A 58 -1.95 17.25 -15.74
N GLN A 59 -1.81 18.09 -14.71
CA GLN A 59 -2.15 19.51 -14.85
C GLN A 59 -1.28 20.25 -15.88
N PHE A 60 -0.01 19.83 -16.04
CA PHE A 60 0.87 20.38 -17.06
C PHE A 60 0.64 19.76 -18.45
N ALA A 61 -0.04 18.61 -18.56
CA ALA A 61 -0.32 17.92 -19.83
C ALA A 61 -1.11 18.81 -20.81
N ALA A 62 -2.00 19.67 -20.30
CA ALA A 62 -2.76 20.61 -21.12
C ALA A 62 -1.87 21.65 -21.84
N LYS A 63 -0.64 21.87 -21.36
CA LYS A 63 0.33 22.83 -21.92
C LYS A 63 1.48 22.18 -22.69
N LEU A 64 1.63 20.86 -22.59
CA LEU A 64 2.72 20.09 -23.18
C LEU A 64 2.21 19.29 -24.39
N GLN A 65 2.82 19.44 -25.55
CA GLN A 65 2.48 18.64 -26.73
C GLN A 65 3.43 17.44 -26.87
N PRO A 66 2.92 16.22 -27.17
CA PRO A 66 1.52 15.85 -27.35
C PRO A 66 0.80 15.55 -26.01
N PRO A 67 -0.42 16.06 -25.79
CA PRO A 67 -1.12 15.97 -24.51
C PRO A 67 -1.47 14.52 -24.12
N LEU A 68 -1.72 13.65 -25.10
CA LEU A 68 -2.00 12.22 -24.88
C LEU A 68 -0.83 11.48 -24.23
N ALA A 69 0.40 11.76 -24.66
CA ALA A 69 1.58 11.13 -24.05
C ALA A 69 1.66 11.51 -22.58
N VAL A 70 1.64 12.81 -22.27
CA VAL A 70 1.80 13.30 -20.90
C VAL A 70 0.68 12.79 -19.98
N THR A 71 -0.56 12.74 -20.48
CA THR A 71 -1.71 12.16 -19.76
C THR A 71 -1.46 10.69 -19.41
N ALA A 72 -0.93 9.90 -20.35
CA ALA A 72 -0.64 8.50 -20.11
C ALA A 72 0.56 8.29 -19.16
N ILE A 73 1.54 9.19 -19.13
CA ILE A 73 2.61 9.21 -18.11
C ILE A 73 2.02 9.52 -16.72
N ALA A 74 1.15 10.53 -16.62
CA ALA A 74 0.49 10.86 -15.37
C ALA A 74 -0.35 9.69 -14.83
N ALA A 75 -1.10 9.02 -15.71
CA ALA A 75 -1.88 7.83 -15.35
C ALA A 75 -0.99 6.69 -14.83
N SER A 76 0.16 6.43 -15.46
CA SER A 76 1.08 5.36 -15.02
C SER A 76 1.73 5.67 -13.67
N LEU A 77 2.05 6.94 -13.39
CA LEU A 77 2.51 7.40 -12.08
C LEU A 77 1.44 7.16 -11.00
N CYS A 78 0.18 7.47 -11.28
CA CYS A 78 -0.94 7.20 -10.36
C CYS A 78 -1.11 5.69 -10.08
N VAL A 79 -1.03 4.84 -11.11
CA VAL A 79 -1.08 3.38 -10.95
C VAL A 79 0.10 2.87 -10.11
N THR A 80 1.30 3.41 -10.35
CA THR A 80 2.51 3.05 -9.59
C THR A 80 2.35 3.46 -8.12
N ALA A 81 1.80 4.63 -7.83
CA ALA A 81 1.51 5.07 -6.47
C ALA A 81 0.48 4.15 -5.77
N ALA A 82 -0.59 3.76 -6.46
CA ALA A 82 -1.57 2.82 -5.93
C ALA A 82 -0.95 1.45 -5.62
N ALA A 83 -0.09 0.94 -6.50
CA ALA A 83 0.65 -0.30 -6.30
C ALA A 83 1.59 -0.20 -5.08
N LEU A 84 2.31 0.92 -4.91
CA LEU A 84 3.16 1.17 -3.74
C LEU A 84 2.37 1.11 -2.43
N CYS A 85 1.17 1.72 -2.39
CA CYS A 85 0.29 1.66 -1.22
C CYS A 85 -0.14 0.22 -0.90
N ALA A 86 -0.56 -0.55 -1.91
CA ALA A 86 -0.96 -1.94 -1.73
C ALA A 86 0.19 -2.82 -1.22
N LEU A 87 1.40 -2.62 -1.76
CA LEU A 87 2.62 -3.33 -1.33
C LEU A 87 3.04 -2.95 0.09
N ALA A 88 2.94 -1.67 0.46
CA ALA A 88 3.24 -1.20 1.80
C ALA A 88 2.34 -1.89 2.84
N TYR A 89 1.03 -1.96 2.55
CA TYR A 89 0.06 -2.63 3.41
C TYR A 89 0.30 -4.14 3.49
N GLY A 90 0.49 -4.80 2.35
CA GLY A 90 0.76 -6.24 2.29
C GLY A 90 2.01 -6.63 3.08
N ARG A 91 3.09 -5.85 2.94
CA ARG A 91 4.31 -6.04 3.74
C ARG A 91 4.05 -5.91 5.23
N TRP A 92 3.41 -4.81 5.60
CA TRP A 92 3.16 -4.50 7.00
C TRP A 92 2.35 -5.62 7.67
N ARG A 93 1.32 -6.13 6.98
CA ARG A 93 0.46 -7.22 7.46
C ARG A 93 1.22 -8.55 7.58
N ALA A 94 1.99 -8.94 6.57
CA ALA A 94 2.77 -10.18 6.59
C ALA A 94 3.84 -10.17 7.69
N ASN A 95 4.46 -9.01 7.94
CA ASN A 95 5.40 -8.83 9.03
C ASN A 95 4.72 -8.91 10.41
N GLU A 96 3.56 -8.26 10.60
CA GLU A 96 2.78 -8.37 11.85
C GLU A 96 2.37 -9.82 12.14
N GLU A 97 1.89 -10.54 11.13
CA GLU A 97 1.46 -11.94 11.27
C GLU A 97 2.63 -12.87 11.63
N ALA A 98 3.79 -12.73 10.96
CA ALA A 98 4.97 -13.53 11.28
C ALA A 98 5.49 -13.27 12.70
N MET A 99 5.48 -12.01 13.14
CA MET A 99 5.88 -11.62 14.50
C MET A 99 4.97 -12.22 15.57
N ARG A 100 3.64 -12.23 15.35
CA ARG A 100 2.64 -12.81 16.27
C ARG A 100 2.76 -14.32 16.43
N HIS A 101 3.23 -15.02 15.41
CA HIS A 101 3.39 -16.47 15.41
C HIS A 101 4.84 -16.94 15.68
N LYS A 102 5.75 -16.05 16.11
CA LYS A 102 7.19 -16.33 16.32
C LYS A 102 7.84 -17.06 15.14
N ARG A 103 7.34 -16.82 13.91
CA ARG A 103 7.88 -17.43 12.70
C ARG A 103 9.11 -16.64 12.22
N PRO A 104 10.08 -17.29 11.54
CA PRO A 104 11.17 -16.56 10.92
C PRO A 104 10.60 -15.50 9.97
N LEU A 105 11.15 -14.28 10.03
CA LEU A 105 10.65 -13.17 9.22
C LEU A 105 10.66 -13.58 7.74
N PRO A 106 9.51 -13.54 7.04
CA PRO A 106 9.45 -13.95 5.65
C PRO A 106 10.41 -13.10 4.83
N HIS A 107 11.29 -13.76 4.07
CA HIS A 107 12.21 -13.10 3.15
C HIS A 107 11.39 -12.20 2.21
N SER A 108 11.64 -10.89 2.29
CA SER A 108 10.77 -9.81 1.81
C SER A 108 10.60 -9.84 0.28
N ARG A 109 9.64 -10.64 -0.23
CA ARG A 109 9.18 -10.67 -1.64
C ARG A 109 8.79 -9.29 -2.17
N THR A 110 8.45 -8.40 -1.26
CA THR A 110 8.19 -6.97 -1.40
C THR A 110 9.37 -6.14 -1.87
N LEU A 111 10.61 -6.53 -1.56
CA LEU A 111 11.81 -5.92 -2.12
C LEU A 111 11.94 -6.30 -3.61
N SER A 112 11.66 -7.56 -3.94
CA SER A 112 11.58 -8.04 -5.33
C SER A 112 10.42 -7.40 -6.10
N LEU A 113 9.25 -7.23 -5.48
CA LEU A 113 8.10 -6.57 -6.11
C LEU A 113 8.37 -5.09 -6.40
N LEU A 114 9.05 -4.37 -5.52
CA LEU A 114 9.47 -3.00 -5.77
C LEU A 114 10.51 -2.93 -6.89
N ALA A 115 11.47 -3.85 -6.86
CA ALA A 115 12.51 -4.00 -7.88
C ALA A 115 11.94 -4.40 -9.26
N ILE A 116 10.73 -4.98 -9.33
CA ILE A 116 10.04 -5.29 -10.58
C ILE A 116 9.10 -4.17 -11.00
N ALA A 117 8.36 -3.58 -10.06
CA ALA A 117 7.36 -2.54 -10.35
C ALA A 117 8.00 -1.29 -10.96
N ILE A 118 9.17 -0.86 -10.47
CA ILE A 118 9.89 0.29 -10.99
C ILE A 118 10.32 0.08 -12.46
N PRO A 119 11.05 -0.99 -12.83
CA PRO A 119 11.43 -1.21 -14.22
C PRO A 119 10.23 -1.53 -15.11
N VAL A 120 9.16 -2.15 -14.62
CA VAL A 120 7.92 -2.34 -15.39
C VAL A 120 7.26 -1.00 -15.71
N ALA A 121 7.19 -0.09 -14.74
CA ALA A 121 6.69 1.27 -14.96
C ALA A 121 7.58 2.04 -15.96
N CYS A 122 8.91 1.94 -15.82
CA CYS A 122 9.85 2.52 -16.78
C CYS A 122 9.72 1.91 -18.19
N LEU A 123 9.55 0.60 -18.30
CA LEU A 123 9.42 -0.08 -19.59
C LEU A 123 8.10 0.29 -20.26
N ALA A 124 6.99 0.28 -19.51
CA ALA A 124 5.68 0.73 -20.00
C ALA A 124 5.74 2.19 -20.48
N LEU A 125 6.46 3.05 -19.75
CA LEU A 125 6.71 4.44 -20.12
C LEU A 125 7.48 4.56 -21.44
N ILE A 126 8.57 3.81 -21.60
CA ILE A 126 9.39 3.81 -22.82
C ILE A 126 8.56 3.32 -24.01
N LEU A 127 7.85 2.20 -23.86
CA LEU A 127 7.04 1.61 -24.92
C LEU A 127 5.91 2.56 -25.36
N LEU A 128 5.26 3.22 -24.40
CA LEU A 128 4.22 4.21 -24.67
C LEU A 128 4.78 5.41 -25.47
N ILE A 129 5.93 5.97 -25.08
CA ILE A 129 6.57 7.09 -25.78
C ILE A 129 7.00 6.70 -27.20
N VAL A 130 7.63 5.54 -27.34
CA VAL A 130 8.09 5.03 -28.64
C VAL A 130 6.89 4.73 -29.56
N GLY A 131 5.85 4.09 -29.05
CA GLY A 131 4.62 3.80 -29.79
C GLY A 131 3.90 5.06 -30.28
N LEU A 132 3.82 6.10 -29.44
CA LEU A 132 3.18 7.36 -29.81
C LEU A 132 3.99 8.13 -30.86
N ARG A 133 5.34 8.09 -30.80
CA ARG A 133 6.20 8.67 -31.84
C ARG A 133 6.12 7.90 -33.16
N ALA A 134 6.07 6.57 -33.12
CA ALA A 134 5.94 5.74 -34.32
C ALA A 134 4.60 5.99 -35.02
N GLY A 135 3.51 6.15 -34.26
CA GLY A 135 2.18 6.47 -34.82
C GLY A 135 2.00 7.92 -35.32
N LEU A 136 2.94 8.83 -35.01
CA LEU A 136 2.91 10.23 -35.48
C LEU A 136 3.78 10.45 -36.74
N LEU A 137 4.63 9.48 -37.09
CA LEU A 137 5.54 9.50 -38.25
C LEU A 137 5.11 8.53 -39.37
N ALA A 138 3.99 7.82 -39.19
CA ALA A 138 3.37 6.91 -40.14
C ALA A 138 2.06 7.52 -40.66
#